data_AF-A0A835GQ05-F1
#
_entry.id   AF-A0A835GQ05-F1
#
_cell.length_a   1.000
_cell.length_b   1.000
_cell.length_c   1.000
_cell.angle_alpha   90.00
_cell.angle_beta   90.00
_cell.angle_gamma   90.00
#
_symmetry.space_group_name_H-M   'P 1'
#
loop_
_entity.id
_entity.type
_entity.pdbx_description
1 polymer ?
#
loop_
_entity_poly.entity_id
_entity_poly.type
_entity_poly.pdbx_seq_one_letter_code
_entity_poly.pdbx_strand_id
1 'polypeptide(L)'
;MLLKLLLLVCLAALSNAGLISPVYNAPYAYGGWNPYSSYPAQPAIASQHSNILRSPFNLGQVSTYTKSIDTPFSSVRKADVRVSNPGVAIAPAYTRFASPLVSHVGVAAPVAKVATTAGLLGVAYSAAPTVSHMTYTNGLGLAYGCFVVVDFRRARNMSDSGDSDVAWTYYKDRPEWNDVTPVPENEGPNLVVVIAHSEKFVDVYDYFRAVLQKNEKSERALHLTKDAVELNPANYTVWQYRRDLLKALGSDLRSELDYVELVIKNSPKNYQVWHHRRVLVEWLQDPTQELELTGDALMQDPKNYHAWQHRQWAIKTFGLYEKEMDFVDNLITDDVRNNSAWNQRYFVVNNHLGWSDLNVQREICYTLEKIKFIKNNESAWNYLKGVLIHDKRGLSGNAVVTSFCEELYKNKCRSPYLLAFIIDICDEAIKKGETNCLHNANRAVELCQALATKYDKIRSKYWNYMCEKFKKAQQQEESNKDKVENMDE
;
A
#
# COMPACT_ATOMS: atom_id res chain seq x y z
N MET A 1 28.49 36.02 -58.98
CA MET A 1 29.35 35.12 -58.18
C MET A 1 28.80 34.88 -56.76
N LEU A 2 28.28 35.89 -56.06
CA LEU A 2 27.70 35.72 -54.71
C LEU A 2 26.54 34.70 -54.63
N LEU A 3 25.65 34.66 -55.63
CA LEU A 3 24.49 33.75 -55.61
C LEU A 3 24.87 32.26 -55.73
N LYS A 4 25.96 31.95 -56.43
CA LYS A 4 26.50 30.58 -56.55
C LYS A 4 27.23 30.14 -55.28
N LEU A 5 27.85 31.08 -54.56
CA LEU A 5 28.48 30.80 -53.27
C LEU A 5 27.43 30.53 -52.18
N LEU A 6 26.31 31.27 -52.20
CA LEU A 6 25.22 31.08 -51.23
C LEU A 6 24.52 29.72 -51.40
N LEU A 7 24.30 29.27 -52.63
CA LEU A 7 23.73 27.95 -52.93
C LEU A 7 24.64 26.79 -52.47
N LEU A 8 25.96 26.94 -52.57
CA LEU A 8 26.93 25.96 -52.09
C LEU A 8 26.99 25.87 -50.57
N VAL A 9 26.84 27.00 -49.87
CA VAL A 9 26.80 27.03 -48.39
C VAL A 9 25.48 26.45 -47.86
N CYS A 10 24.35 26.67 -48.55
CA CYS A 10 23.07 26.06 -48.18
C CYS A 10 23.04 24.53 -48.42
N LEU A 11 23.69 24.04 -49.47
CA LEU A 11 23.84 22.59 -49.72
C LEU A 11 24.76 21.91 -48.70
N ALA A 12 25.84 22.57 -48.26
CA ALA A 12 26.73 22.05 -47.22
C ALA A 12 26.06 22.03 -45.82
N ALA A 13 25.14 22.96 -45.54
CA ALA A 13 24.35 22.97 -44.30
C ALA A 13 23.30 21.86 -44.27
N LEU A 14 22.77 21.46 -45.43
CA LEU A 14 21.83 20.33 -45.56
C LEU A 14 22.50 18.96 -45.47
N SER A 15 23.81 18.85 -45.80
CA SER A 15 24.57 17.60 -45.64
C SER A 15 25.09 17.33 -44.22
N ASN A 16 25.01 18.32 -43.31
CA ASN A 16 25.48 18.20 -41.92
C ASN A 16 24.34 18.20 -40.89
N ALA A 17 23.08 18.32 -41.32
CA ALA A 17 21.91 18.07 -40.49
C ALA A 17 21.51 16.59 -40.69
N GLY A 18 22.04 15.72 -39.83
CA GLY A 18 21.70 14.30 -39.82
C GLY A 18 20.19 14.09 -39.74
N LEU A 19 19.67 13.27 -40.67
CA LEU A 19 18.30 12.79 -40.71
C LEU A 19 17.90 12.15 -39.37
N ILE A 20 16.87 12.72 -38.75
CA ILE A 20 16.13 12.11 -37.64
C ILE A 20 14.99 11.29 -38.26
N SER A 21 15.13 9.97 -38.28
CA SER A 21 14.02 9.02 -38.35
C SER A 21 14.46 7.67 -37.77
N PRO A 22 13.67 7.03 -36.89
CA PRO A 22 14.04 5.77 -36.29
C PRO A 22 13.70 4.60 -37.23
N VAL A 23 14.72 3.89 -37.68
CA VAL A 23 14.55 2.55 -38.27
C VAL A 23 14.51 1.56 -37.10
N TYR A 24 13.33 1.03 -36.83
CA TYR A 24 13.16 -0.20 -36.06
C TYR A 24 13.79 -1.35 -36.83
N ASN A 25 14.86 -1.93 -36.29
CA ASN A 25 15.15 -3.37 -36.33
C ASN A 25 16.51 -3.65 -35.68
N ALA A 26 16.50 -4.26 -34.50
CA ALA A 26 17.58 -5.12 -34.05
C ALA A 26 16.95 -6.35 -33.35
N PRO A 27 17.39 -7.56 -33.70
CA PRO A 27 16.74 -8.81 -33.29
C PRO A 27 17.03 -9.14 -31.82
N TYR A 28 16.05 -9.78 -31.20
CA TYR A 28 16.11 -10.37 -29.87
C TYR A 28 17.37 -11.22 -29.68
N ALA A 29 18.25 -10.79 -28.77
CA ALA A 29 19.31 -11.62 -28.23
C ALA A 29 18.90 -12.10 -26.84
N TYR A 30 18.77 -13.42 -26.71
CA TYR A 30 18.51 -14.13 -25.47
C TYR A 30 19.61 -13.85 -24.41
N GLY A 31 19.19 -13.91 -23.14
CA GLY A 31 19.92 -13.55 -21.93
C GLY A 31 21.42 -13.85 -21.89
N GLY A 32 22.21 -12.80 -21.67
CA GLY A 32 23.55 -12.86 -21.12
C GLY A 32 23.53 -12.39 -19.66
N TRP A 33 23.79 -13.31 -18.73
CA TRP A 33 24.04 -13.05 -17.32
C TRP A 33 25.10 -11.94 -17.16
N ASN A 34 24.78 -10.84 -16.47
CA ASN A 34 25.73 -9.80 -16.11
C ASN A 34 26.16 -9.97 -14.64
N PRO A 35 27.39 -10.43 -14.35
CA PRO A 35 27.84 -10.78 -13.00
C PRO A 35 28.34 -9.58 -12.15
N TYR A 36 28.04 -8.33 -12.51
CA TYR A 36 28.45 -7.14 -11.73
C TYR A 36 27.32 -6.29 -11.15
N SER A 37 26.06 -6.76 -11.19
CA SER A 37 24.95 -6.11 -10.48
C SER A 37 24.83 -6.61 -9.04
N SER A 38 25.85 -6.39 -8.22
CA SER A 38 25.80 -6.63 -6.77
C SER A 38 25.82 -5.32 -6.00
N TYR A 39 24.81 -4.49 -6.21
CA TYR A 39 24.33 -3.58 -5.16
C TYR A 39 22.88 -3.98 -4.90
N PRO A 40 22.54 -4.49 -3.69
CA PRO A 40 21.16 -4.82 -3.40
C PRO A 40 20.37 -3.52 -3.49
N ALA A 41 19.43 -3.45 -4.43
CA ALA A 41 18.33 -2.50 -4.37
C ALA A 41 17.84 -2.53 -2.92
N GLN A 42 17.94 -1.42 -2.18
CA GLN A 42 17.57 -1.39 -0.77
C GLN A 42 16.15 -1.95 -0.68
N PRO A 43 15.99 -3.19 -0.19
CA PRO A 43 14.68 -3.80 -0.16
C PRO A 43 13.85 -2.96 0.79
N ALA A 44 12.55 -2.80 0.53
CA ALA A 44 11.66 -2.35 1.58
C ALA A 44 11.92 -3.25 2.79
N ILE A 45 12.39 -2.68 3.91
CA ILE A 45 12.69 -3.47 5.10
C ILE A 45 11.33 -3.83 5.69
N ALA A 46 10.86 -5.01 5.29
CA ALA A 46 9.72 -5.65 5.92
C ALA A 46 10.25 -6.47 7.09
N SER A 47 10.12 -5.96 8.30
CA SER A 47 10.33 -6.77 9.50
C SER A 47 8.99 -7.39 9.90
N GLN A 48 8.99 -8.72 9.96
CA GLN A 48 7.88 -9.51 10.47
C GLN A 48 8.36 -10.21 11.74
N HIS A 49 7.66 -9.97 12.84
CA HIS A 49 7.90 -10.66 14.10
C HIS A 49 6.61 -11.36 14.52
N SER A 50 6.70 -12.67 14.70
CA SER A 50 5.62 -13.48 15.26
C SER A 50 6.12 -14.17 16.51
N ASN A 51 5.49 -13.91 17.65
CA ASN A 51 5.77 -14.59 18.91
C ASN A 51 4.50 -15.26 19.42
N ILE A 52 4.62 -16.51 19.85
CA ILE A 52 3.52 -17.31 20.40
C ILE A 52 3.95 -17.79 21.78
N LEU A 53 3.36 -17.18 22.82
CA LEU A 53 3.53 -17.62 24.20
C LEU A 53 2.41 -18.59 24.56
N ARG A 54 2.80 -19.82 24.93
CA ARG A 54 1.87 -20.89 25.35
C ARG A 54 1.98 -21.09 26.85
N SER A 55 0.85 -21.24 27.53
CA SER A 55 0.83 -21.66 28.93
C SER A 55 1.12 -23.17 29.05
N PRO A 56 1.58 -23.65 30.23
CA PRO A 56 1.68 -25.08 30.51
C PRO A 56 0.34 -25.78 30.24
N PHE A 57 0.39 -26.98 29.64
CA PHE A 57 -0.78 -27.75 29.21
C PHE A 57 -1.62 -27.12 28.08
N ASN A 58 -1.08 -26.09 27.39
CA ASN A 58 -1.65 -25.54 26.15
C ASN A 58 -3.07 -24.91 26.32
N LEU A 59 -3.42 -24.51 27.54
CA LEU A 59 -4.75 -23.97 27.91
C LEU A 59 -4.92 -22.47 27.60
N GLY A 60 -3.85 -21.78 27.18
CA GLY A 60 -3.89 -20.39 26.77
C GLY A 60 -2.74 -20.08 25.80
N GLN A 61 -3.05 -19.31 24.75
CA GLN A 61 -2.10 -18.93 23.71
C GLN A 61 -2.20 -17.41 23.47
N VAL A 62 -1.12 -16.68 23.75
CA VAL A 62 -1.00 -15.28 23.32
C VAL A 62 -0.16 -15.26 22.06
N SER A 63 -0.76 -14.81 20.95
CA SER A 63 -0.01 -14.61 19.72
C SER A 63 0.10 -13.12 19.42
N THR A 64 1.34 -12.67 19.26
CA THR A 64 1.66 -11.31 18.86
C THR A 64 2.26 -11.37 17.47
N TYR A 65 1.59 -10.74 16.52
CA TYR A 65 2.05 -10.59 15.16
C TYR A 65 2.28 -9.11 14.87
N THR A 66 3.51 -8.76 14.51
CA THR A 66 3.87 -7.40 14.10
C THR A 66 4.45 -7.44 12.71
N LYS A 67 3.90 -6.62 11.81
CA LYS A 67 4.50 -6.35 10.50
C LYS A 67 4.70 -4.85 10.35
N SER A 68 5.94 -4.44 10.16
CA SER A 68 6.27 -3.07 9.74
C SER A 68 6.86 -3.10 8.35
N ILE A 69 6.42 -2.14 7.52
CA ILE A 69 6.96 -1.93 6.18
C ILE A 69 7.55 -0.52 6.16
N ASP A 70 8.86 -0.46 6.10
CA ASP A 70 9.58 0.77 5.82
C ASP A 70 9.87 0.81 4.31
N THR A 71 9.26 1.77 3.61
CA THR A 71 9.65 2.08 2.23
C THR A 71 10.76 3.13 2.27
N PRO A 72 11.74 3.12 1.35
CA PRO A 72 12.89 4.02 1.40
C PRO A 72 12.54 5.52 1.33
N PHE A 73 11.30 5.86 0.97
CA PHE A 73 10.87 7.23 0.64
C PHE A 73 9.71 7.75 1.51
N SER A 74 9.33 7.01 2.55
CA SER A 74 8.26 7.40 3.47
C SER A 74 8.83 7.74 4.84
N SER A 75 8.54 8.96 5.33
CA SER A 75 8.74 9.36 6.72
C SER A 75 7.71 8.72 7.66
N VAL A 76 6.69 8.05 7.09
CA VAL A 76 5.62 7.35 7.81
C VAL A 76 5.91 5.86 7.82
N ARG A 77 6.16 5.31 9.02
CA ARG A 77 6.16 3.87 9.27
C ARG A 77 4.72 3.38 9.37
N LYS A 78 4.35 2.38 8.56
CA LYS A 78 3.09 1.65 8.75
C LYS A 78 3.40 0.36 9.47
N ALA A 79 2.88 0.22 10.69
CA ALA A 79 2.98 -0.98 11.49
C ALA A 79 1.57 -1.52 11.77
N ASP A 80 1.36 -2.80 11.51
CA ASP A 80 0.19 -3.55 11.94
C ASP A 80 0.63 -4.45 13.10
N VAL A 81 0.04 -4.23 14.28
CA VAL A 81 0.27 -5.04 15.48
C VAL A 81 -1.04 -5.71 15.84
N ARG A 82 -1.06 -7.03 15.72
CA ARG A 82 -2.19 -7.86 16.12
C ARG A 82 -1.79 -8.64 17.35
N VAL A 83 -2.52 -8.39 18.44
CA VAL A 83 -2.40 -9.16 19.68
C VAL A 83 -3.67 -9.99 19.81
N SER A 84 -3.54 -11.30 19.75
CA SER A 84 -4.62 -12.22 20.12
C SER A 84 -4.31 -12.75 21.51
N ASN A 85 -5.15 -12.36 22.47
CA ASN A 85 -5.14 -12.90 23.82
C ASN A 85 -6.52 -13.50 24.10
N PRO A 86 -6.64 -14.81 24.37
CA PRO A 86 -7.85 -15.36 24.97
C PRO A 86 -7.94 -14.80 26.39
N GLY A 87 -8.71 -13.73 26.57
CA GLY A 87 -8.85 -13.05 27.85
C GLY A 87 -9.22 -14.03 28.96
N VAL A 88 -8.31 -14.23 29.92
CA VAL A 88 -8.63 -14.91 31.17
C VAL A 88 -9.50 -13.95 31.99
N ALA A 89 -10.82 -14.18 31.98
CA ALA A 89 -11.71 -13.52 32.92
C ALA A 89 -11.53 -14.14 34.31
N ILE A 90 -10.74 -13.49 35.17
CA ILE A 90 -10.77 -13.76 36.62
C ILE A 90 -12.03 -13.08 37.15
N ALA A 91 -13.05 -13.87 37.47
CA ALA A 91 -14.27 -13.37 38.11
C ALA A 91 -13.92 -12.79 39.50
N PRO A 92 -14.22 -11.51 39.80
CA PRO A 92 -14.16 -11.03 41.17
C PRO A 92 -15.35 -11.63 41.94
N ALA A 93 -15.05 -12.26 43.07
CA ALA A 93 -16.05 -12.73 44.02
C ALA A 93 -16.87 -11.53 44.53
N TYR A 94 -18.12 -11.40 44.09
CA TYR A 94 -19.05 -10.43 44.66
C TYR A 94 -19.58 -10.94 46.00
N THR A 95 -19.16 -10.29 47.09
CA THR A 95 -19.83 -10.34 48.38
C THR A 95 -21.22 -9.75 48.27
N ARG A 96 -22.21 -10.54 48.68
CA ARG A 96 -23.64 -10.21 48.68
C ARG A 96 -23.94 -9.06 49.63
N PHE A 97 -24.77 -8.12 49.18
CA PHE A 97 -25.75 -7.46 50.04
C PHE A 97 -27.13 -7.58 49.39
N ALA A 98 -28.06 -8.09 50.20
CA ALA A 98 -29.42 -8.43 49.85
C ALA A 98 -30.35 -7.20 49.84
N SER A 99 -31.41 -7.26 49.04
CA SER A 99 -32.76 -6.72 49.34
C SER A 99 -33.77 -7.20 48.28
N PRO A 100 -35.08 -7.26 48.59
CA PRO A 100 -35.86 -8.48 48.41
C PRO A 100 -36.80 -8.53 47.20
N LEU A 101 -37.01 -9.78 46.75
CA LEU A 101 -38.19 -10.44 46.19
C LEU A 101 -39.44 -9.60 45.86
N VAL A 102 -39.93 -9.78 44.63
CA VAL A 102 -41.35 -10.09 44.37
C VAL A 102 -41.44 -11.30 43.45
N SER A 103 -42.15 -12.30 43.95
CA SER A 103 -42.44 -13.61 43.40
C SER A 103 -43.46 -13.58 42.27
N HIS A 104 -43.32 -14.46 41.28
CA HIS A 104 -44.43 -15.34 40.90
C HIS A 104 -43.92 -16.74 40.56
N VAL A 105 -44.67 -17.69 41.09
CA VAL A 105 -44.39 -19.11 41.29
C VAL A 105 -44.79 -19.91 40.05
N GLY A 106 -43.98 -20.91 39.71
CA GLY A 106 -44.33 -21.99 38.78
C GLY A 106 -43.46 -23.21 39.07
N VAL A 107 -43.98 -24.12 39.89
CA VAL A 107 -43.36 -25.35 40.38
C VAL A 107 -43.57 -26.49 39.38
N ALA A 108 -42.52 -27.26 39.06
CA ALA A 108 -42.46 -28.73 39.18
C ALA A 108 -41.28 -29.36 38.40
N ALA A 109 -40.56 -30.27 39.05
CA ALA A 109 -39.47 -31.14 38.57
C ALA A 109 -40.00 -32.60 38.43
N PRO A 110 -39.21 -33.72 38.32
CA PRO A 110 -37.76 -33.91 38.12
C PRO A 110 -37.36 -35.15 37.22
N VAL A 111 -36.05 -35.50 37.18
CA VAL A 111 -35.44 -36.87 36.97
C VAL A 111 -35.36 -37.42 35.51
N ALA A 112 -34.32 -38.09 34.98
CA ALA A 112 -32.90 -38.33 35.27
C ALA A 112 -32.15 -38.88 34.03
N LYS A 113 -30.81 -38.76 34.12
CA LYS A 113 -29.68 -39.47 33.47
C LYS A 113 -29.97 -40.74 32.66
N VAL A 114 -29.26 -40.90 31.52
CA VAL A 114 -28.35 -42.04 31.24
C VAL A 114 -27.20 -41.59 30.28
N ALA A 115 -25.97 -41.99 30.63
CA ALA A 115 -24.72 -41.86 29.86
C ALA A 115 -24.66 -42.90 28.73
N THR A 116 -24.02 -42.78 27.56
CA THR A 116 -22.59 -42.69 27.26
C THR A 116 -22.50 -43.09 25.77
N THR A 117 -21.60 -42.51 24.98
CA THR A 117 -20.62 -43.26 24.19
C THR A 117 -19.67 -42.27 23.51
N ALA A 118 -18.38 -42.51 23.74
CA ALA A 118 -17.28 -41.75 23.18
C ALA A 118 -17.16 -42.02 21.67
N GLY A 119 -16.90 -40.97 20.89
CA GLY A 119 -16.64 -41.06 19.46
C GLY A 119 -15.76 -39.91 18.98
N LEU A 120 -14.46 -40.21 18.91
CA LEU A 120 -13.42 -39.68 18.01
C LEU A 120 -13.22 -38.16 17.85
N LEU A 121 -11.99 -37.76 18.16
CA LEU A 121 -11.36 -36.44 18.02
C LEU A 121 -11.52 -35.88 16.60
N GLY A 122 -12.37 -34.87 16.45
CA GLY A 122 -12.47 -34.03 15.25
C GLY A 122 -11.49 -32.86 15.30
N VAL A 123 -10.81 -32.62 14.19
CA VAL A 123 -9.86 -31.53 13.96
C VAL A 123 -10.59 -30.18 14.08
N ALA A 124 -10.23 -29.37 15.08
CA ALA A 124 -10.77 -28.03 15.27
C ALA A 124 -10.00 -26.99 14.44
N TYR A 125 -10.67 -26.38 13.46
CA TYR A 125 -10.18 -25.17 12.81
C TYR A 125 -10.67 -23.95 13.59
N SER A 126 -9.73 -23.06 13.93
CA SER A 126 -9.96 -21.87 14.74
C SER A 126 -10.66 -20.77 13.93
N ALA A 127 -11.57 -20.02 14.57
CA ALA A 127 -12.36 -18.94 14.00
C ALA A 127 -11.50 -17.74 13.54
N ALA A 128 -11.98 -17.04 12.52
CA ALA A 128 -11.36 -15.83 11.98
C ALA A 128 -11.40 -14.66 12.99
N PRO A 129 -10.33 -13.86 13.14
CA PRO A 129 -10.33 -12.72 14.05
C PRO A 129 -11.15 -11.54 13.50
N THR A 130 -11.90 -10.93 14.40
CA THR A 130 -12.70 -9.70 14.24
C THR A 130 -11.85 -8.50 13.83
N VAL A 131 -12.29 -7.79 12.78
CA VAL A 131 -11.70 -6.51 12.35
C VAL A 131 -12.40 -5.40 13.13
N SER A 132 -11.65 -4.68 13.97
CA SER A 132 -12.11 -3.47 14.65
C SER A 132 -12.14 -2.29 13.67
N HIS A 133 -13.27 -1.61 13.57
CA HIS A 133 -13.37 -0.30 12.93
C HIS A 133 -12.63 0.73 13.79
N MET A 134 -11.57 1.36 13.27
CA MET A 134 -11.00 2.56 13.89
C MET A 134 -11.68 3.83 13.37
N THR A 135 -12.29 4.57 14.28
CA THR A 135 -12.60 5.99 14.15
C THR A 135 -11.33 6.81 14.26
N TYR A 136 -11.08 7.70 13.28
CA TYR A 136 -9.97 8.65 13.34
C TYR A 136 -10.40 9.93 14.05
N THR A 137 -9.80 10.23 15.19
CA THR A 137 -9.75 11.59 15.76
C THR A 137 -8.43 12.23 15.37
N ASN A 138 -8.46 13.21 14.46
CA ASN A 138 -7.32 14.10 14.22
C ASN A 138 -7.41 15.29 15.19
N GLY A 139 -6.35 15.51 15.97
CA GLY A 139 -6.23 16.54 17.00
C GLY A 139 -6.00 17.97 16.48
N LEU A 140 -6.75 18.40 15.46
CA LEU A 140 -6.90 19.81 15.09
C LEU A 140 -8.33 20.01 14.56
N GLY A 141 -9.23 20.46 15.44
CA GLY A 141 -10.64 20.71 15.15
C GLY A 141 -10.85 21.91 14.23
N LEU A 142 -10.62 21.72 12.93
CA LEU A 142 -11.13 22.60 11.87
C LEU A 142 -11.76 21.74 10.78
N ALA A 143 -13.10 21.73 10.79
CA ALA A 143 -13.91 21.12 9.75
C ALA A 143 -13.83 21.98 8.48
N TYR A 144 -13.15 21.49 7.45
CA TYR A 144 -13.40 21.92 6.08
C TYR A 144 -14.42 20.94 5.48
N GLY A 145 -15.69 21.15 5.83
CA GLY A 145 -16.80 20.58 5.09
C GLY A 145 -17.03 21.42 3.84
N CYS A 146 -16.49 21.01 2.70
CA CYS A 146 -17.07 21.41 1.43
C CYS A 146 -18.35 20.59 1.26
N PHE A 147 -19.47 21.16 1.71
CA PHE A 147 -20.80 20.65 1.39
C PHE A 147 -21.03 20.86 -0.11
N VAL A 148 -20.67 19.87 -0.91
CA VAL A 148 -21.46 19.59 -2.11
C VAL A 148 -22.63 18.76 -1.60
N VAL A 149 -23.79 19.39 -1.47
CA VAL A 149 -25.06 18.67 -1.28
C VAL A 149 -25.31 17.88 -2.56
N VAL A 150 -24.75 16.68 -2.64
CA VAL A 150 -25.32 15.65 -3.48
C VAL A 150 -26.46 15.08 -2.66
N ASP A 151 -27.68 15.42 -3.07
CA ASP A 151 -28.91 14.98 -2.45
C ASP A 151 -28.96 13.44 -2.41
N PHE A 152 -28.58 12.87 -1.27
CA PHE A 152 -28.55 11.43 -1.00
C PHE A 152 -29.95 10.81 -0.83
N ARG A 153 -31.00 11.49 -1.28
CA ARG A 153 -32.37 10.94 -1.36
C ARG A 153 -32.77 10.41 -2.74
N ARG A 154 -31.89 10.49 -3.74
CA ARG A 154 -32.17 9.98 -5.11
C ARG A 154 -31.26 8.84 -5.60
N ALA A 155 -30.48 8.22 -4.72
CA ALA A 155 -29.70 7.01 -5.02
C ALA A 155 -30.35 5.73 -4.46
N ARG A 156 -31.67 5.74 -4.29
CA ARG A 156 -32.46 4.57 -3.87
C ARG A 156 -33.46 4.13 -4.95
N ASN A 157 -33.18 4.43 -6.22
CA ASN A 157 -33.92 3.93 -7.38
C ASN A 157 -33.08 4.09 -8.67
N MET A 158 -32.81 2.95 -9.32
CA MET A 158 -32.41 2.74 -10.73
C MET A 158 -30.93 2.99 -11.06
N SER A 159 -30.23 2.15 -11.83
CA SER A 159 -30.63 1.22 -12.92
C SER A 159 -29.88 -0.11 -12.79
N ASP A 160 -30.55 -1.27 -12.66
CA ASP A 160 -31.21 -1.98 -13.76
C ASP A 160 -30.32 -2.13 -15.00
N SER A 161 -29.59 -3.25 -15.02
CA SER A 161 -29.09 -3.87 -16.23
C SER A 161 -29.70 -5.27 -16.31
N GLY A 162 -30.98 -5.33 -16.64
CA GLY A 162 -31.54 -6.43 -17.42
C GLY A 162 -31.71 -7.77 -16.69
N ASP A 163 -31.90 -7.77 -15.37
CA ASP A 163 -32.64 -8.85 -14.72
C ASP A 163 -33.54 -8.28 -13.61
N SER A 164 -34.80 -8.65 -13.72
CA SER A 164 -36.01 -8.06 -13.15
C SER A 164 -36.06 -7.80 -11.63
N ASP A 165 -37.07 -7.01 -11.21
CA ASP A 165 -37.65 -6.90 -9.86
C ASP A 165 -38.02 -8.27 -9.24
N VAL A 166 -37.08 -9.20 -9.12
CA VAL A 166 -37.29 -10.50 -8.49
C VAL A 166 -37.09 -10.34 -7.00
N ALA A 167 -38.17 -10.49 -6.24
CA ALA A 167 -38.09 -10.60 -4.80
C ALA A 167 -37.09 -11.71 -4.42
N TRP A 168 -36.11 -11.38 -3.56
CA TRP A 168 -35.12 -12.35 -3.08
C TRP A 168 -35.81 -13.59 -2.51
N THR A 169 -35.46 -14.76 -3.02
CA THR A 169 -35.93 -16.06 -2.50
C THR A 169 -34.79 -16.71 -1.73
N TYR A 170 -35.03 -17.07 -0.47
CA TYR A 170 -34.06 -17.76 0.37
C TYR A 170 -33.72 -19.14 -0.18
N TYR A 171 -32.49 -19.61 0.02
CA TYR A 171 -32.02 -20.93 -0.42
C TYR A 171 -32.85 -22.06 0.18
N LYS A 172 -33.31 -21.92 1.44
CA LYS A 172 -34.27 -22.85 2.06
C LYS A 172 -35.62 -22.99 1.33
N ASP A 173 -36.00 -22.01 0.53
CA ASP A 173 -37.27 -21.98 -0.20
C ASP A 173 -37.09 -22.30 -1.70
N ARG A 174 -35.85 -22.53 -2.17
CA ARG A 174 -35.53 -22.82 -3.57
C ARG A 174 -35.67 -24.33 -3.85
N PRO A 175 -36.52 -24.77 -4.78
CA PRO A 175 -36.73 -26.20 -5.05
C PRO A 175 -35.46 -26.97 -5.42
N GLU A 176 -34.53 -26.32 -6.12
CA GLU A 176 -33.25 -26.87 -6.55
C GLU A 176 -32.21 -27.03 -5.42
N TRP A 177 -32.56 -26.65 -4.18
CA TRP A 177 -31.73 -26.80 -2.98
C TRP A 177 -32.33 -27.77 -1.94
N ASN A 178 -33.49 -28.36 -2.21
CA ASN A 178 -34.20 -29.27 -1.29
C ASN A 178 -33.40 -30.55 -0.91
N ASP A 179 -32.43 -30.95 -1.73
CA ASP A 179 -31.54 -32.08 -1.47
C ASP A 179 -30.35 -31.74 -0.54
N VAL A 180 -30.15 -30.45 -0.25
CA VAL A 180 -29.06 -29.96 0.59
C VAL A 180 -29.61 -29.58 1.97
N THR A 181 -29.14 -30.27 3.00
CA THR A 181 -29.40 -29.85 4.38
C THR A 181 -28.45 -28.71 4.75
N PRO A 182 -28.95 -27.51 5.12
CA PRO A 182 -28.11 -26.39 5.55
C PRO A 182 -27.30 -26.76 6.79
N VAL A 183 -26.07 -26.23 6.90
CA VAL A 183 -25.17 -26.49 8.02
C VAL A 183 -24.97 -25.19 8.83
N PRO A 184 -25.58 -25.07 10.01
CA PRO A 184 -25.44 -23.90 10.87
C PRO A 184 -23.99 -23.64 11.31
N GLU A 185 -23.68 -22.38 11.63
CA GLU A 185 -22.40 -22.05 12.27
C GLU A 185 -22.31 -22.64 13.68
N ASN A 186 -21.22 -23.34 13.98
CA ASN A 186 -20.97 -23.86 15.31
C ASN A 186 -20.07 -22.92 16.10
N GLU A 187 -20.66 -22.01 16.88
CA GLU A 187 -19.96 -21.06 17.75
C GLU A 187 -19.62 -21.64 19.14
N GLY A 188 -20.04 -22.88 19.42
CA GLY A 188 -19.89 -23.51 20.73
C GLY A 188 -20.83 -22.92 21.81
N PRO A 189 -20.72 -23.39 23.07
CA PRO A 189 -21.67 -23.02 24.12
C PRO A 189 -21.41 -21.63 24.73
N ASN A 190 -20.18 -21.11 24.63
CA ASN A 190 -19.77 -19.84 25.23
C ASN A 190 -19.46 -18.82 24.15
N LEU A 191 -20.51 -18.09 23.77
CA LEU A 191 -20.51 -17.13 22.69
C LEU A 191 -19.61 -15.92 23.00
N VAL A 192 -18.67 -15.62 22.09
CA VAL A 192 -17.81 -14.43 22.12
C VAL A 192 -17.81 -13.77 20.75
N VAL A 193 -17.81 -12.43 20.71
CA VAL A 193 -17.82 -11.62 19.45
C VAL A 193 -18.89 -12.02 18.43
N VAL A 194 -20.04 -12.52 18.90
CA VAL A 194 -21.14 -12.98 18.04
C VAL A 194 -21.71 -11.83 17.24
N ILE A 195 -21.89 -12.09 15.96
CA ILE A 195 -22.45 -11.13 15.02
C ILE A 195 -23.94 -11.46 14.87
N ALA A 196 -24.80 -10.46 15.08
CA ALA A 196 -26.22 -10.57 14.81
C ALA A 196 -26.46 -10.55 13.29
N HIS A 197 -26.28 -11.70 12.64
CA HIS A 197 -26.45 -11.86 11.20
C HIS A 197 -27.91 -11.68 10.77
N SER A 198 -28.12 -11.12 9.57
CA SER A 198 -29.45 -11.10 8.95
C SER A 198 -29.87 -12.50 8.53
N GLU A 199 -31.17 -12.73 8.39
CA GLU A 199 -31.70 -14.03 7.94
C GLU A 199 -31.11 -14.43 6.58
N LYS A 200 -30.97 -13.48 5.64
CA LYS A 200 -30.33 -13.70 4.33
C LYS A 200 -28.87 -14.15 4.49
N PHE A 201 -28.14 -13.56 5.43
CA PHE A 201 -26.75 -13.93 5.67
C PHE A 201 -26.65 -15.36 6.22
N VAL A 202 -27.46 -15.69 7.23
CA VAL A 202 -27.48 -17.03 7.84
C VAL A 202 -27.85 -18.08 6.80
N ASP A 203 -28.92 -17.85 6.04
CA ASP A 203 -29.37 -18.76 4.99
C ASP A 203 -28.27 -19.04 3.95
N VAL A 204 -27.68 -18.00 3.35
CA VAL A 204 -26.61 -18.17 2.35
C VAL A 204 -25.40 -18.90 2.94
N TYR A 205 -24.96 -18.52 4.14
CA TYR A 205 -23.75 -19.11 4.73
C TYR A 205 -23.96 -20.53 5.28
N ASP A 206 -25.18 -20.89 5.69
CA ASP A 206 -25.52 -22.25 6.07
C ASP A 206 -25.47 -23.21 4.86
N TYR A 207 -26.00 -22.77 3.71
CA TYR A 207 -25.89 -23.52 2.46
C TYR A 207 -24.45 -23.55 1.94
N PHE A 208 -23.69 -22.46 2.10
CA PHE A 208 -22.27 -22.43 1.73
C PHE A 208 -21.47 -23.45 2.53
N ARG A 209 -21.69 -23.53 3.85
CA ARG A 209 -21.08 -24.55 4.72
C ARG A 209 -21.45 -25.96 4.26
N ALA A 210 -22.72 -26.19 3.90
CA ALA A 210 -23.19 -27.50 3.44
C ALA A 210 -22.49 -27.97 2.16
N VAL A 211 -22.40 -27.12 1.12
CA VAL A 211 -21.73 -27.49 -0.14
C VAL A 211 -20.22 -27.62 0.03
N LEU A 212 -19.62 -26.77 0.88
CA LEU A 212 -18.19 -26.83 1.18
C LEU A 212 -17.83 -28.13 1.89
N GLN A 213 -18.61 -28.54 2.90
CA GLN A 213 -18.40 -29.77 3.66
C GLN A 213 -18.56 -31.02 2.79
N LYS A 214 -19.53 -31.02 1.87
CA LYS A 214 -19.71 -32.11 0.89
C LYS A 214 -18.73 -32.04 -0.29
N ASN A 215 -17.96 -30.96 -0.39
CA ASN A 215 -17.09 -30.63 -1.52
C ASN A 215 -17.83 -30.69 -2.88
N GLU A 216 -19.07 -30.21 -2.92
CA GLU A 216 -19.92 -30.28 -4.12
C GLU A 216 -19.39 -29.36 -5.25
N LYS A 217 -18.95 -29.93 -6.37
CA LYS A 217 -18.49 -29.15 -7.54
C LYS A 217 -19.58 -29.02 -8.60
N SER A 218 -20.52 -28.10 -8.37
CA SER A 218 -21.69 -27.88 -9.24
C SER A 218 -21.85 -26.42 -9.65
N GLU A 219 -22.58 -26.16 -10.74
CA GLU A 219 -22.92 -24.80 -11.18
C GLU A 219 -23.73 -24.05 -10.10
N ARG A 220 -24.67 -24.72 -9.42
CA ARG A 220 -25.43 -24.09 -8.32
C ARG A 220 -24.52 -23.66 -7.16
N ALA A 221 -23.47 -24.43 -6.85
CA ALA A 221 -22.48 -24.03 -5.85
C ALA A 221 -21.67 -22.81 -6.32
N LEU A 222 -21.34 -22.73 -7.61
CA LEU A 222 -20.68 -21.56 -8.18
C LEU A 222 -21.58 -20.31 -8.08
N HIS A 223 -22.87 -20.43 -8.39
CA HIS A 223 -23.84 -19.35 -8.18
C HIS A 223 -23.97 -18.96 -6.71
N LEU A 224 -24.04 -19.92 -5.78
CA LEU A 224 -24.08 -19.63 -4.34
C LEU A 224 -22.87 -18.83 -3.86
N THR A 225 -21.66 -19.09 -4.39
CA THR A 225 -20.49 -18.28 -4.00
C THR A 225 -20.61 -16.82 -4.44
N LYS A 226 -21.39 -16.49 -5.49
CA LYS A 226 -21.63 -15.10 -5.90
C LYS A 226 -22.42 -14.35 -4.82
N ASP A 227 -23.49 -14.96 -4.30
CA ASP A 227 -24.31 -14.38 -3.23
C ASP A 227 -23.53 -14.28 -1.92
N ALA A 228 -22.70 -15.28 -1.60
CA ALA A 228 -21.85 -15.27 -0.42
C ALA A 228 -20.78 -14.16 -0.47
N VAL A 229 -20.21 -13.90 -1.66
CA VAL A 229 -19.28 -12.78 -1.91
C VAL A 229 -19.99 -11.43 -1.81
N GLU A 230 -21.22 -11.30 -2.32
CA GLU A 230 -21.98 -10.05 -2.19
C GLU A 230 -22.24 -9.69 -0.73
N LEU A 231 -22.55 -10.68 0.11
CA LEU A 231 -22.77 -10.50 1.54
C LEU A 231 -21.49 -10.22 2.33
N ASN A 232 -20.37 -10.84 1.96
CA ASN A 232 -19.08 -10.59 2.58
C ASN A 232 -17.92 -10.87 1.59
N PRO A 233 -17.46 -9.85 0.85
CA PRO A 233 -16.40 -10.03 -0.13
C PRO A 233 -15.03 -10.28 0.52
N ALA A 234 -14.90 -10.12 1.85
CA ALA A 234 -13.66 -10.40 2.57
C ALA A 234 -13.51 -11.88 2.98
N ASN A 235 -14.53 -12.72 2.77
CA ASN A 235 -14.46 -14.13 3.10
C ASN A 235 -13.55 -14.89 2.12
N TYR A 236 -12.29 -15.08 2.50
CA TYR A 236 -11.29 -15.74 1.66
C TYR A 236 -11.58 -17.22 1.39
N THR A 237 -12.33 -17.90 2.26
CA THR A 237 -12.72 -19.30 2.06
C THR A 237 -13.68 -19.42 0.88
N VAL A 238 -14.65 -18.50 0.76
CA VAL A 238 -15.57 -18.43 -0.39
C VAL A 238 -14.78 -18.23 -1.68
N TRP A 239 -13.83 -17.28 -1.71
CA TRP A 239 -13.01 -17.04 -2.89
C TRP A 239 -12.12 -18.23 -3.28
N GLN A 240 -11.55 -18.93 -2.31
CA GLN A 240 -10.77 -20.12 -2.60
C GLN A 240 -11.66 -21.22 -3.19
N TYR A 241 -12.82 -21.47 -2.58
CA TYR A 241 -13.74 -22.48 -3.07
C TYR A 241 -14.30 -22.13 -4.45
N ARG A 242 -14.60 -20.85 -4.70
CA ARG A 242 -15.00 -20.34 -6.02
C ARG A 242 -13.93 -20.64 -7.08
N ARG A 243 -12.65 -20.41 -6.78
CA ARG A 243 -11.54 -20.78 -7.68
C ARG A 243 -11.46 -22.27 -7.96
N ASP A 244 -11.71 -23.11 -6.96
CA ASP A 244 -11.75 -24.56 -7.15
C ASP A 244 -12.94 -24.97 -8.04
N LEU A 245 -14.10 -24.32 -7.88
CA LEU A 245 -15.28 -24.54 -8.71
C LEU A 245 -15.02 -24.15 -10.17
N LEU A 246 -14.47 -22.95 -10.42
CA LEU A 246 -14.14 -22.48 -11.77
C LEU A 246 -13.24 -23.48 -12.52
N LYS A 247 -12.25 -24.05 -11.82
CA LYS A 247 -11.39 -25.09 -12.40
C LYS A 247 -12.12 -26.41 -12.64
N ALA A 248 -12.88 -26.88 -11.66
CA ALA A 248 -13.57 -28.17 -11.75
C ALA A 248 -14.65 -28.19 -12.84
N LEU A 249 -15.34 -27.06 -13.03
CA LEU A 249 -16.41 -26.91 -14.02
C LEU A 249 -15.89 -26.53 -15.41
N GLY A 250 -14.62 -26.12 -15.52
CA GLY A 250 -14.07 -25.60 -16.79
C GLY A 250 -14.78 -24.32 -17.23
N SER A 251 -15.20 -23.48 -16.27
CA SER A 251 -15.96 -22.26 -16.53
C SER A 251 -15.15 -21.26 -17.37
N ASP A 252 -15.85 -20.44 -18.15
CA ASP A 252 -15.22 -19.37 -18.92
C ASP A 252 -14.63 -18.29 -18.00
N LEU A 253 -13.31 -18.21 -17.97
CA LEU A 253 -12.59 -17.25 -17.14
C LEU A 253 -12.77 -15.80 -17.63
N ARG A 254 -13.21 -15.57 -18.87
CA ARG A 254 -13.51 -14.20 -19.35
C ARG A 254 -14.76 -13.65 -18.69
N SER A 255 -15.84 -14.43 -18.66
CA SER A 255 -17.03 -14.05 -17.89
C SER A 255 -16.73 -13.80 -16.40
N GLU A 256 -15.78 -14.55 -15.84
CA GLU A 256 -15.35 -14.35 -14.45
C GLU A 256 -14.50 -13.08 -14.26
N LEU A 257 -13.70 -12.70 -15.26
CA LEU A 257 -12.99 -11.41 -15.28
C LEU A 257 -14.00 -10.24 -15.21
N ASP A 258 -15.07 -10.29 -16.00
CA ASP A 258 -16.12 -9.26 -16.00
C ASP A 258 -16.84 -9.21 -14.64
N TYR A 259 -17.13 -10.37 -14.05
CA TYR A 259 -17.70 -10.47 -12.72
C TYR A 259 -16.79 -9.83 -11.66
N VAL A 260 -15.52 -10.22 -11.58
CA VAL A 260 -14.63 -9.69 -10.55
C VAL A 260 -14.37 -8.19 -10.74
N GLU A 261 -14.41 -7.67 -11.96
CA GLU A 261 -14.34 -6.23 -12.22
C GLU A 261 -15.52 -5.49 -11.57
N LEU A 262 -16.74 -6.00 -11.71
CA LEU A 262 -17.90 -5.44 -11.01
C LEU A 262 -17.71 -5.46 -9.49
N VAL A 263 -17.18 -6.55 -8.95
CA VAL A 263 -16.88 -6.66 -7.50
C VAL A 263 -15.77 -5.68 -7.08
N ILE A 264 -14.75 -5.44 -7.91
CA ILE A 264 -13.72 -4.42 -7.66
C ILE A 264 -14.34 -3.04 -7.57
N LYS A 265 -15.23 -2.68 -8.49
CA LYS A 265 -15.90 -1.37 -8.50
C LYS A 265 -16.73 -1.16 -7.22
N ASN A 266 -17.37 -2.20 -6.72
CA ASN A 266 -18.17 -2.15 -5.49
C ASN A 266 -17.33 -2.27 -4.20
N SER A 267 -16.19 -2.95 -4.25
CA SER A 267 -15.32 -3.22 -3.09
C SER A 267 -13.83 -3.00 -3.41
N PRO A 268 -13.42 -1.78 -3.78
CA PRO A 268 -12.09 -1.52 -4.34
C PRO A 268 -10.95 -1.60 -3.32
N LYS A 269 -11.26 -1.73 -2.02
CA LYS A 269 -10.31 -1.82 -0.90
C LYS A 269 -10.28 -3.22 -0.26
N ASN A 270 -10.65 -4.24 -1.03
CA ASN A 270 -10.72 -5.63 -0.58
C ASN A 270 -9.53 -6.46 -1.13
N TYR A 271 -8.79 -7.14 -0.26
CA TYR A 271 -7.62 -7.95 -0.66
C TYR A 271 -7.99 -9.13 -1.55
N GLN A 272 -9.05 -9.85 -1.22
CA GLN A 272 -9.43 -11.10 -1.87
C GLN A 272 -9.85 -10.86 -3.32
N VAL A 273 -10.58 -9.77 -3.57
CA VAL A 273 -11.06 -9.38 -4.89
C VAL A 273 -9.90 -9.09 -5.84
N TRP A 274 -8.93 -8.26 -5.44
CA TRP A 274 -7.75 -7.97 -6.25
C TRP A 274 -6.87 -9.22 -6.44
N HIS A 275 -6.75 -10.05 -5.41
CA HIS A 275 -6.03 -11.32 -5.54
C HIS A 275 -6.73 -12.27 -6.52
N HIS A 276 -8.06 -12.34 -6.49
CA HIS A 276 -8.83 -13.17 -7.42
C HIS A 276 -8.65 -12.70 -8.86
N ARG A 277 -8.77 -11.38 -9.14
CA ARG A 277 -8.48 -10.81 -10.47
C ARG A 277 -7.08 -11.21 -10.96
N ARG A 278 -6.06 -11.05 -10.10
CA ARG A 278 -4.69 -11.46 -10.42
C ARG A 278 -4.59 -12.94 -10.80
N VAL A 279 -5.20 -13.83 -10.02
CA VAL A 279 -5.15 -15.27 -10.29
C VAL A 279 -5.79 -15.61 -11.64
N LEU A 280 -6.91 -14.98 -11.99
CA LEU A 280 -7.57 -15.19 -13.28
C LEU A 280 -6.68 -14.74 -14.46
N VAL A 281 -6.03 -13.59 -14.33
CA VAL A 281 -5.09 -13.08 -15.33
C VAL A 281 -3.86 -13.98 -15.43
N GLU A 282 -3.36 -14.53 -14.32
CA GLU A 282 -2.30 -15.54 -14.32
C GLU A 282 -2.74 -16.85 -14.99
N TRP A 283 -4.00 -17.27 -14.89
CA TRP A 283 -4.50 -18.46 -15.59
C TRP A 283 -4.68 -18.22 -17.08
N LEU A 284 -5.18 -17.04 -17.46
CA LEU A 284 -5.42 -16.66 -18.84
C LEU A 284 -4.15 -16.23 -19.58
N GLN A 285 -3.11 -15.80 -18.85
CA GLN A 285 -1.92 -15.14 -19.39
C GLN A 285 -2.26 -13.94 -20.30
N ASP A 286 -3.35 -13.24 -19.98
CA ASP A 286 -3.82 -12.09 -20.76
C ASP A 286 -3.99 -10.85 -19.88
N PRO A 287 -3.10 -9.84 -20.01
CA PRO A 287 -3.15 -8.62 -19.22
C PRO A 287 -3.83 -7.44 -19.94
N THR A 288 -4.51 -7.66 -21.07
CA THR A 288 -5.01 -6.60 -21.98
C THR A 288 -5.88 -5.54 -21.29
N GLN A 289 -6.67 -5.93 -20.28
CA GLN A 289 -7.58 -5.03 -19.57
C GLN A 289 -6.98 -4.40 -18.30
N GLU A 290 -5.80 -4.83 -17.86
CA GLU A 290 -5.33 -4.55 -16.50
C GLU A 290 -4.91 -3.09 -16.31
N LEU A 291 -4.35 -2.45 -17.34
CA LEU A 291 -3.99 -1.04 -17.29
C LEU A 291 -5.21 -0.12 -17.33
N GLU A 292 -6.27 -0.51 -18.03
CA GLU A 292 -7.54 0.22 -18.07
C GLU A 292 -8.27 0.09 -16.74
N LEU A 293 -8.45 -1.15 -16.24
CA LEU A 293 -9.06 -1.44 -14.94
C LEU A 293 -8.38 -0.67 -13.80
N THR A 294 -7.05 -0.71 -13.74
CA THR A 294 -6.31 0.02 -12.70
C THR A 294 -6.32 1.52 -12.94
N GLY A 295 -6.34 1.98 -14.20
CA GLY A 295 -6.51 3.39 -14.55
C GLY A 295 -7.84 3.93 -14.01
N ASP A 296 -8.95 3.24 -14.28
CA ASP A 296 -10.28 3.60 -13.82
C ASP A 296 -10.38 3.62 -12.29
N ALA A 297 -9.83 2.60 -11.63
CA ALA A 297 -9.79 2.57 -10.16
C ALA A 297 -9.00 3.74 -9.57
N LEU A 298 -7.91 4.16 -10.24
CA LEU A 298 -7.06 5.26 -9.81
C LEU A 298 -7.64 6.65 -10.17
N MET A 299 -8.47 6.75 -11.20
CA MET A 299 -9.24 7.97 -11.45
C MET A 299 -10.24 8.24 -10.32
N GLN A 300 -10.82 7.19 -9.73
CA GLN A 300 -11.76 7.31 -8.61
C GLN A 300 -11.06 7.50 -7.26
N ASP A 301 -10.01 6.73 -6.98
CA ASP A 301 -9.16 6.86 -5.79
C ASP A 301 -7.68 6.82 -6.21
N PRO A 302 -7.05 7.98 -6.46
CA PRO A 302 -5.66 8.07 -6.92
C PRO A 302 -4.63 7.47 -5.96
N LYS A 303 -5.05 7.13 -4.73
CA LYS A 303 -4.21 6.57 -3.67
C LYS A 303 -4.63 5.15 -3.29
N ASN A 304 -5.48 4.50 -4.09
CA ASN A 304 -5.83 3.10 -3.87
C ASN A 304 -4.58 2.21 -3.98
N TYR A 305 -4.14 1.70 -2.83
CA TYR A 305 -2.93 0.91 -2.71
C TYR A 305 -3.02 -0.42 -3.48
N HIS A 306 -4.20 -1.04 -3.50
CA HIS A 306 -4.39 -2.32 -4.20
C HIS A 306 -4.31 -2.12 -5.72
N ALA A 307 -4.93 -1.06 -6.24
CA ALA A 307 -4.86 -0.72 -7.66
C ALA A 307 -3.41 -0.46 -8.10
N TRP A 308 -2.65 0.33 -7.33
CA TRP A 308 -1.23 0.56 -7.60
C TRP A 308 -0.39 -0.72 -7.53
N GLN A 309 -0.61 -1.55 -6.51
CA GLN A 309 0.10 -2.82 -6.36
C GLN A 309 -0.20 -3.78 -7.52
N HIS A 310 -1.46 -3.86 -7.92
CA HIS A 310 -1.91 -4.70 -9.04
C HIS A 310 -1.34 -4.20 -10.37
N ARG A 311 -1.37 -2.88 -10.60
CA ARG A 311 -0.77 -2.23 -11.77
C ARG A 311 0.71 -2.52 -11.90
N GLN A 312 1.49 -2.37 -10.81
CA GLN A 312 2.92 -2.69 -10.80
C GLN A 312 3.19 -4.16 -11.10
N TRP A 313 2.38 -5.06 -10.54
CA TRP A 313 2.47 -6.49 -10.82
C TRP A 313 2.22 -6.78 -12.32
N ALA A 314 1.14 -6.26 -12.89
CA ALA A 314 0.79 -6.47 -14.29
C ALA A 314 1.87 -5.93 -15.23
N ILE A 315 2.34 -4.70 -14.99
CA ILE A 315 3.41 -4.08 -15.78
C ILE A 315 4.68 -4.91 -15.73
N LYS A 316 5.12 -5.31 -14.53
CA LYS A 316 6.36 -6.09 -14.37
C LYS A 316 6.26 -7.48 -14.99
N THR A 317 5.12 -8.15 -14.82
CA THR A 317 4.93 -9.53 -15.26
C THR A 317 4.82 -9.63 -16.78
N PHE A 318 4.17 -8.66 -17.40
CA PHE A 318 3.86 -8.70 -18.84
C PHE A 318 4.61 -7.63 -19.67
N GLY A 319 5.51 -6.87 -19.06
CA GLY A 319 6.36 -5.89 -19.76
C GLY A 319 5.64 -4.63 -20.25
N LEU A 320 4.54 -4.23 -19.61
CA LEU A 320 3.63 -3.16 -20.09
C LEU A 320 4.12 -1.74 -19.75
N TYR A 321 5.38 -1.42 -20.04
CA TYR A 321 5.99 -0.14 -19.63
C TYR A 321 5.74 1.03 -20.59
N GLU A 322 5.39 0.77 -21.84
CA GLU A 322 5.43 1.72 -22.96
C GLU A 322 4.73 3.06 -22.67
N LYS A 323 3.52 3.01 -22.09
CA LYS A 323 2.69 4.20 -21.79
C LYS A 323 2.67 4.61 -20.33
N GLU A 324 3.46 3.92 -19.49
CA GLU A 324 3.35 4.13 -18.04
C GLU A 324 3.96 5.46 -17.60
N MET A 325 5.00 5.93 -18.27
CA MET A 325 5.57 7.25 -17.95
C MET A 325 4.58 8.37 -18.25
N ASP A 326 3.88 8.32 -19.39
CA ASP A 326 2.86 9.30 -19.76
C ASP A 326 1.69 9.30 -18.75
N PHE A 327 1.26 8.10 -18.34
CA PHE A 327 0.23 7.94 -17.31
C PHE A 327 0.64 8.59 -15.99
N VAL A 328 1.89 8.35 -15.55
CA VAL A 328 2.44 8.94 -14.34
C VAL A 328 2.56 10.46 -14.45
N ASP A 329 3.02 10.96 -15.60
CA ASP A 329 3.17 12.40 -15.85
C ASP A 329 1.83 13.13 -15.83
N ASN A 330 0.77 12.52 -16.37
CA ASN A 330 -0.59 13.07 -16.28
C ASN A 330 -1.04 13.15 -14.81
N LEU A 331 -0.86 12.09 -14.03
CA LEU A 331 -1.24 12.08 -12.61
C LEU A 331 -0.46 13.08 -11.75
N ILE A 332 0.84 13.28 -12.02
CA ILE A 332 1.65 14.29 -11.32
C ILE A 332 1.25 15.70 -11.77
N THR A 333 0.83 15.87 -13.02
CA THR A 333 0.32 17.15 -13.53
C THR A 333 -1.00 17.52 -12.85
N ASP A 334 -1.90 16.55 -12.69
CA ASP A 334 -3.19 16.73 -12.03
C ASP A 334 -3.04 16.96 -10.51
N ASP A 335 -2.22 16.16 -9.83
CA ASP A 335 -1.86 16.37 -8.42
C ASP A 335 -0.37 16.07 -8.18
N VAL A 336 0.43 17.14 -8.17
CA VAL A 336 1.87 17.07 -7.92
C VAL A 336 2.19 16.54 -6.51
N ARG A 337 1.24 16.50 -5.57
CA ARG A 337 1.41 15.91 -4.23
C ARG A 337 1.03 14.43 -4.17
N ASN A 338 0.64 13.82 -5.30
CA ASN A 338 0.32 12.41 -5.35
C ASN A 338 1.58 11.55 -5.19
N ASN A 339 1.90 11.20 -3.94
CA ASN A 339 3.06 10.39 -3.61
C ASN A 339 3.07 9.03 -4.32
N SER A 340 1.90 8.45 -4.59
CA SER A 340 1.82 7.17 -5.31
C SER A 340 2.27 7.30 -6.75
N ALA A 341 1.94 8.42 -7.42
CA ALA A 341 2.42 8.70 -8.77
C ALA A 341 3.95 8.93 -8.78
N TRP A 342 4.51 9.66 -7.81
CA TRP A 342 5.97 9.78 -7.66
C TRP A 342 6.66 8.44 -7.42
N ASN A 343 6.07 7.58 -6.59
CA ASN A 343 6.55 6.22 -6.38
C ASN A 343 6.48 5.38 -7.67
N GLN A 344 5.41 5.53 -8.45
CA GLN A 344 5.27 4.87 -9.74
C GLN A 344 6.31 5.38 -10.74
N ARG A 345 6.59 6.69 -10.75
CA ARG A 345 7.67 7.27 -11.56
C ARG A 345 9.01 6.59 -11.26
N TYR A 346 9.35 6.45 -9.97
CA TYR A 346 10.56 5.75 -9.54
C TYR A 346 10.56 4.29 -10.01
N PHE A 347 9.42 3.60 -9.87
CA PHE A 347 9.25 2.22 -10.32
C PHE A 347 9.52 2.06 -11.82
N VAL A 348 8.98 2.94 -12.67
CA VAL A 348 9.19 2.88 -14.13
C VAL A 348 10.66 3.13 -14.47
N VAL A 349 11.29 4.16 -13.90
CA VAL A 349 12.71 4.43 -14.15
C VAL A 349 13.57 3.25 -13.71
N ASN A 350 13.33 2.71 -12.51
CA ASN A 350 14.13 1.63 -11.95
C ASN A 350 14.01 0.29 -12.70
N ASN A 351 12.82 -0.04 -13.22
CA ASN A 351 12.58 -1.36 -13.80
C ASN A 351 12.63 -1.39 -15.34
N HIS A 352 12.57 -0.23 -16.01
CA HIS A 352 12.53 -0.16 -17.47
C HIS A 352 13.62 0.72 -18.08
N LEU A 353 13.75 1.97 -17.60
CA LEU A 353 14.64 2.94 -18.22
C LEU A 353 16.09 2.84 -17.73
N GLY A 354 16.27 2.40 -16.48
CA GLY A 354 17.55 2.36 -15.79
C GLY A 354 18.06 3.73 -15.32
N TRP A 355 19.05 3.70 -14.43
CA TRP A 355 19.66 4.88 -13.83
C TRP A 355 20.98 5.27 -14.53
N SER A 356 20.91 5.54 -15.83
CA SER A 356 22.04 6.13 -16.57
C SER A 356 22.26 7.58 -16.15
N ASP A 357 23.48 8.12 -16.34
CA ASP A 357 23.78 9.52 -16.00
C ASP A 357 22.80 10.50 -16.69
N LEU A 358 22.40 10.20 -17.93
CA LEU A 358 21.39 10.95 -18.69
C LEU A 358 20.01 10.91 -18.02
N ASN A 359 19.52 9.72 -17.65
CA ASN A 359 18.22 9.57 -17.00
C ASN A 359 18.22 10.23 -15.62
N VAL A 360 19.29 10.10 -14.85
CA VAL A 360 19.44 10.81 -13.56
C VAL A 360 19.32 12.31 -13.76
N GLN A 361 20.03 12.91 -14.73
CA GLN A 361 19.92 14.35 -14.98
C GLN A 361 18.51 14.75 -15.42
N ARG A 362 17.85 13.95 -16.27
CA ARG A 362 16.48 14.21 -16.71
C ARG A 362 15.51 14.21 -15.52
N GLU A 363 15.60 13.22 -14.64
CA GLU A 363 14.74 13.15 -13.45
C GLU A 363 15.04 14.26 -12.45
N ILE A 364 16.30 14.68 -12.30
CA ILE A 364 16.66 15.85 -11.49
C ILE A 364 15.99 17.10 -12.07
N CYS A 365 16.18 17.40 -13.36
CA CYS A 365 15.59 18.57 -14.01
C CYS A 365 14.06 18.60 -13.85
N TYR A 366 13.39 17.47 -14.12
CA TYR A 366 11.95 17.32 -13.93
C TYR A 366 11.53 17.65 -12.49
N THR A 367 12.23 17.06 -11.52
CA THR A 367 11.87 17.22 -10.10
C THR A 367 12.10 18.64 -9.60
N LEU A 368 13.20 19.28 -10.03
CA LEU A 368 13.49 20.68 -9.71
C LEU A 368 12.41 21.63 -10.26
N GLU A 369 11.88 21.37 -11.46
CA GLU A 369 10.74 22.11 -12.00
C GLU A 369 9.50 21.98 -11.10
N LYS A 370 9.16 20.77 -10.67
CA LYS A 370 8.01 20.54 -9.79
C LYS A 370 8.19 21.18 -8.39
N ILE A 371 9.41 21.21 -7.86
CA ILE A 371 9.73 21.91 -6.61
C ILE A 371 9.61 23.43 -6.79
N LYS A 372 10.05 23.99 -7.92
CA LYS A 372 9.88 25.44 -8.21
C LYS A 372 8.40 25.84 -8.18
N PHE A 373 7.55 24.99 -8.75
CA PHE A 373 6.10 25.18 -8.76
C PHE A 373 5.51 25.09 -7.35
N ILE A 374 5.78 24.00 -6.60
CA ILE A 374 5.32 23.86 -5.21
C ILE A 374 6.49 23.51 -4.28
N LYS A 375 7.05 24.56 -3.67
CA LYS A 375 8.23 24.46 -2.79
C LYS A 375 7.97 23.64 -1.51
N ASN A 376 6.73 23.59 -1.04
CA ASN A 376 6.30 22.86 0.17
C ASN A 376 5.63 21.50 -0.16
N ASN A 377 6.09 20.82 -1.20
CA ASN A 377 5.63 19.47 -1.54
C ASN A 377 6.68 18.43 -1.14
N GLU A 378 6.39 17.68 -0.06
CA GLU A 378 7.29 16.63 0.45
C GLU A 378 7.63 15.56 -0.59
N SER A 379 6.66 15.15 -1.42
CA SER A 379 6.86 14.07 -2.37
C SER A 379 7.94 14.37 -3.41
N ALA A 380 7.98 15.61 -3.93
CA ALA A 380 9.00 16.01 -4.88
C ALA A 380 10.40 16.07 -4.24
N TRP A 381 10.51 16.56 -3.00
CA TRP A 381 11.78 16.56 -2.26
C TRP A 381 12.26 15.14 -1.93
N ASN A 382 11.36 14.25 -1.53
CA ASN A 382 11.68 12.85 -1.26
C ASN A 382 12.11 12.13 -2.54
N TYR A 383 11.43 12.39 -3.66
CA TYR A 383 11.81 11.84 -4.96
C TYR A 383 13.19 12.33 -5.40
N LEU A 384 13.48 13.63 -5.28
CA LEU A 384 14.80 14.19 -5.59
C LEU A 384 15.91 13.49 -4.80
N LYS A 385 15.70 13.31 -3.49
CA LYS A 385 16.64 12.57 -2.63
C LYS A 385 16.85 11.14 -3.12
N GLY A 386 15.77 10.47 -3.54
CA GLY A 386 15.82 9.12 -4.10
C GLY A 386 16.54 9.02 -5.44
N VAL A 387 16.40 10.00 -6.32
CA VAL A 387 17.11 10.07 -7.61
C VAL A 387 18.62 10.28 -7.38
N LEU A 388 19.00 11.13 -6.42
CA LEU A 388 20.40 11.46 -6.16
C LEU A 388 21.22 10.31 -5.57
N ILE A 389 20.58 9.26 -5.04
CA ILE A 389 21.27 8.01 -4.67
C ILE A 389 21.98 7.40 -5.89
N HIS A 390 21.45 7.64 -7.10
CA HIS A 390 21.99 7.13 -8.35
C HIS A 390 22.92 8.13 -9.06
N ASP A 391 23.08 9.34 -8.54
CA ASP A 391 24.07 10.29 -9.05
C ASP A 391 25.44 9.96 -8.44
N LYS A 392 26.43 9.64 -9.27
CA LYS A 392 27.80 9.33 -8.83
C LYS A 392 28.43 10.45 -7.99
N ARG A 393 27.96 11.69 -8.14
CA ARG A 393 28.43 12.85 -7.38
C ARG A 393 27.81 12.94 -5.98
N GLY A 394 26.70 12.25 -5.73
CA GLY A 394 25.92 12.34 -4.51
C GLY A 394 25.16 13.66 -4.35
N LEU A 395 24.64 13.90 -3.14
CA LEU A 395 23.88 15.10 -2.81
C LEU A 395 24.76 16.37 -2.80
N SER A 396 25.96 16.30 -2.23
CA SER A 396 26.88 17.44 -2.08
C SER A 396 27.63 17.78 -3.37
N GLY A 397 27.89 16.79 -4.22
CA GLY A 397 28.66 16.96 -5.45
C GLY A 397 27.86 17.45 -6.66
N ASN A 398 26.51 17.41 -6.61
CA ASN A 398 25.70 17.91 -7.71
C ASN A 398 25.53 19.45 -7.63
N ALA A 399 26.30 20.16 -8.44
CA ALA A 399 26.30 21.64 -8.48
C ALA A 399 24.95 22.25 -8.85
N VAL A 400 24.14 21.58 -9.67
CA VAL A 400 22.81 22.07 -10.09
C VAL A 400 21.85 22.04 -8.90
N VAL A 401 21.82 20.93 -8.16
CA VAL A 401 20.96 20.76 -6.99
C VAL A 401 21.38 21.68 -5.85
N THR A 402 22.68 21.73 -5.53
CA THR A 402 23.19 22.60 -4.46
C THR A 402 22.92 24.07 -4.78
N SER A 403 23.23 24.54 -6.00
CA SER A 403 22.93 25.92 -6.42
C SER A 403 21.44 26.24 -6.35
N PHE A 404 20.58 25.29 -6.72
CA PHE A 404 19.13 25.44 -6.64
C PHE A 404 18.64 25.59 -5.19
N CYS A 405 19.12 24.75 -4.27
CA CYS A 405 18.78 24.85 -2.85
C CYS A 405 19.22 26.21 -2.26
N GLU A 406 20.41 26.66 -2.63
CA GLU A 406 20.94 27.96 -2.19
C GLU A 406 20.16 29.14 -2.75
N GLU A 407 19.76 29.08 -4.02
CA GLU A 407 18.91 30.09 -4.63
C GLU A 407 17.56 30.21 -3.89
N LEU A 408 16.90 29.08 -3.60
CA LEU A 408 15.66 29.08 -2.82
C LEU A 408 15.88 29.65 -1.41
N TYR A 409 16.97 29.27 -0.75
CA TYR A 409 17.29 29.78 0.59
C TYR A 409 17.55 31.28 0.59
N LYS A 410 18.31 31.81 -0.39
CA LYS A 410 18.56 33.25 -0.59
C LYS A 410 17.26 34.01 -0.86
N ASN A 411 16.34 33.42 -1.62
CA ASN A 411 15.00 33.94 -1.90
C ASN A 411 14.02 33.80 -0.72
N LYS A 412 14.54 33.67 0.52
CA LYS A 412 13.77 33.59 1.77
C LYS A 412 12.81 32.39 1.85
N CYS A 413 12.99 31.34 1.04
CA CYS A 413 12.24 30.10 1.22
C CYS A 413 12.69 29.42 2.51
N ARG A 414 11.74 29.15 3.41
CA ARG A 414 11.98 28.42 4.67
C ARG A 414 11.10 27.18 4.75
N SER A 415 10.94 26.50 3.61
CA SER A 415 10.31 25.18 3.56
C SER A 415 11.07 24.23 4.48
N PRO A 416 10.40 23.48 5.38
CA PRO A 416 11.10 22.52 6.23
C PRO A 416 11.84 21.48 5.40
N TYR A 417 11.34 21.14 4.21
CA TYR A 417 11.96 20.21 3.28
C TYR A 417 13.25 20.76 2.68
N LEU A 418 13.26 22.03 2.25
CA LEU A 418 14.48 22.68 1.78
C LEU A 418 15.55 22.72 2.89
N LEU A 419 15.17 23.14 4.10
CA LEU A 419 16.12 23.25 5.21
C LEU A 419 16.68 21.87 5.58
N ALA A 420 15.82 20.86 5.65
CA ALA A 420 16.23 19.46 5.85
C ALA A 420 17.18 18.98 4.75
N PHE A 421 16.89 19.34 3.49
CA PHE A 421 17.71 18.95 2.34
C PHE A 421 19.11 19.60 2.39
N ILE A 422 19.21 20.86 2.80
CA ILE A 422 20.52 21.53 3.01
C ILE A 422 21.28 20.87 4.16
N ILE A 423 20.61 20.44 5.23
CA ILE A 423 21.25 19.69 6.32
C ILE A 423 21.78 18.34 5.80
N ASP A 424 21.03 17.64 4.96
CA ASP A 424 21.49 16.39 4.33
C ASP A 424 22.72 16.62 3.43
N ILE A 425 22.75 17.74 2.67
CA ILE A 425 23.92 18.15 1.89
C ILE A 425 25.14 18.41 2.81
N CYS A 426 24.96 19.15 3.91
CA CYS A 426 26.03 19.37 4.88
C CYS A 426 26.54 18.04 5.48
N ASP A 427 25.64 17.11 5.80
CA ASP A 427 26.02 15.81 6.37
C ASP A 427 26.89 15.00 5.40
N GLU A 428 26.55 14.99 4.12
CA GLU A 428 27.34 14.30 3.10
C GLU A 428 28.69 15.00 2.85
N ALA A 429 28.71 16.34 2.79
CA ALA A 429 29.92 17.12 2.59
C ALA A 429 30.94 16.88 3.72
N ILE A 430 30.50 16.92 4.99
CA ILE A 430 31.35 16.65 6.16
C ILE A 430 31.92 15.23 6.09
N LYS A 431 31.10 14.23 5.74
CA LYS A 431 31.55 12.83 5.61
C LYS A 431 32.60 12.63 4.51
N LYS A 432 32.51 13.40 3.42
CA LYS A 432 33.49 13.37 2.32
C LYS A 432 34.73 14.21 2.60
N GLY A 433 34.77 14.98 3.69
CA GLY A 433 35.84 15.94 3.97
C GLY A 433 35.83 17.13 3.01
N GLU A 434 34.69 17.45 2.40
CA GLU A 434 34.55 18.59 1.51
C GLU A 434 34.54 19.89 2.33
N THR A 435 35.58 20.71 2.21
CA THR A 435 35.66 22.04 2.82
C THR A 435 34.87 23.09 2.03
N ASN A 436 33.66 22.73 1.57
CA ASN A 436 32.77 23.65 0.89
C ASN A 436 32.32 24.71 1.90
N CYS A 437 32.74 25.97 1.73
CA CYS A 437 32.58 27.04 2.74
C CYS A 437 31.12 27.28 3.16
N LEU A 438 30.16 26.83 2.34
CA LEU A 438 28.74 27.01 2.54
C LEU A 438 28.04 25.77 3.15
N HIS A 439 28.61 24.58 3.11
CA HIS A 439 27.99 23.32 3.57
C HIS A 439 28.81 22.66 4.67
N ASN A 440 28.82 23.28 5.85
CA ASN A 440 29.62 22.88 7.00
C ASN A 440 28.77 22.57 8.24
N ALA A 441 29.41 22.08 9.30
CA ALA A 441 28.76 21.69 10.54
C ALA A 441 28.06 22.88 11.24
N ASN A 442 28.66 24.08 11.20
CA ASN A 442 28.07 25.30 11.78
C ASN A 442 26.70 25.60 11.17
N ARG A 443 26.63 25.58 9.85
CA ARG A 443 25.36 25.80 9.13
C ARG A 443 24.34 24.70 9.43
N ALA A 444 24.77 23.44 9.50
CA ALA A 444 23.87 22.34 9.83
C ALA A 444 23.26 22.51 11.23
N VAL A 445 24.04 22.96 12.22
CA VAL A 445 23.58 23.28 13.58
C VAL A 445 22.54 24.41 13.56
N GLU A 446 22.82 25.52 12.88
CA GLU A 446 21.90 26.66 12.76
C GLU A 446 20.56 26.25 12.15
N LEU A 447 20.59 25.47 11.06
CA LEU A 447 19.39 24.99 10.39
C LEU A 447 18.60 23.99 11.25
N CYS A 448 19.29 23.07 11.96
CA CYS A 448 18.64 22.16 12.90
C CYS A 448 17.91 22.93 14.00
N GLN A 449 18.54 23.95 14.59
CA GLN A 449 17.91 24.80 15.61
C GLN A 449 16.70 25.55 15.05
N ALA A 450 16.81 26.10 13.84
CA ALA A 450 15.71 26.80 13.19
C ALA A 450 14.51 25.87 12.91
N LEU A 451 14.75 24.63 12.50
CA LEU A 451 13.71 23.62 12.32
C LEU A 451 13.08 23.22 13.65
N ALA A 452 13.89 22.93 14.67
CA ALA A 452 13.40 22.52 15.98
C ALA A 452 12.52 23.58 16.65
N THR A 453 12.89 24.85 16.52
CA THR A 453 12.25 25.97 17.24
C THR A 453 11.14 26.66 16.46
N LYS A 454 11.22 26.70 15.12
CA LYS A 454 10.34 27.54 14.30
C LYS A 454 9.66 26.80 13.17
N TYR A 455 10.41 26.13 12.31
CA TYR A 455 9.91 25.70 11.00
C TYR A 455 9.37 24.26 10.96
N ASP A 456 9.73 23.41 11.92
CA ASP A 456 9.31 22.00 11.99
C ASP A 456 9.23 21.46 13.43
N LYS A 457 8.44 22.15 14.26
CA LYS A 457 8.31 21.89 15.70
C LYS A 457 7.84 20.47 16.03
N ILE A 458 7.04 19.86 15.16
CA ILE A 458 6.55 18.48 15.34
C ILE A 458 7.71 17.47 15.40
N ARG A 459 8.79 17.72 14.65
CA ARG A 459 10.03 16.92 14.65
C ARG A 459 11.15 17.56 15.48
N SER A 460 10.84 18.45 16.43
CA SER A 460 11.84 19.13 17.27
C SER A 460 12.80 18.18 17.98
N LYS A 461 12.33 17.04 18.50
CA LYS A 461 13.19 16.01 19.12
C LYS A 461 14.20 15.43 18.11
N TYR A 462 13.78 15.17 16.87
CA TYR A 462 14.66 14.70 15.81
C TYR A 462 15.69 15.75 15.43
N TRP A 463 15.28 17.01 15.28
CA TRP A 463 16.19 18.10 14.93
C TRP A 463 17.19 18.42 16.05
N ASN A 464 16.79 18.32 17.32
CA ASN A 464 17.70 18.43 18.45
C ASN A 464 18.72 17.28 18.46
N TYR A 465 18.30 16.05 18.17
CA TYR A 465 19.23 14.92 18.02
C TYR A 465 20.24 15.16 16.89
N MET A 466 19.79 15.62 15.72
CA MET A 466 20.68 15.96 14.60
C MET A 466 21.61 17.13 14.93
N CYS A 467 21.12 18.14 15.65
CA CYS A 467 21.93 19.26 16.13
C CYS A 467 23.11 18.78 16.99
N GLU A 468 22.86 17.89 17.97
CA GLU A 468 23.91 17.32 18.81
C GLU A 468 24.92 16.47 18.04
N LYS A 469 24.49 15.80 16.97
CA LYS A 469 25.39 15.08 16.06
C LYS A 469 26.40 16.04 15.42
N PHE A 470 25.96 17.17 14.87
CA PHE A 470 26.84 18.11 14.20
C PHE A 470 27.74 18.89 15.16
N LYS A 471 27.28 19.20 16.38
CA LYS A 471 28.13 19.80 17.43
C LYS A 471 29.32 18.92 17.79
N LYS A 472 29.10 17.61 17.89
CA LYS A 472 30.19 16.65 18.14
C LYS A 472 31.20 16.60 16.99
N ALA A 473 30.73 16.72 15.74
CA ALA A 473 31.61 16.80 14.58
C ALA A 473 32.49 18.07 14.59
N GLN A 474 31.93 19.22 14.98
CA GLN A 474 32.70 20.47 15.17
C GLN A 474 33.84 20.29 16.17
N GLN A 475 33.54 19.74 17.35
CA GLN A 475 34.53 19.53 18.42
C GLN A 475 35.66 18.58 18.00
N GLN A 476 35.35 17.59 17.16
CA GLN A 476 36.36 16.68 16.62
C GLN A 476 37.25 17.34 15.56
N GLU A 477 36.70 18.21 14.71
CA GLU A 477 37.48 18.99 13.74
C GLU A 477 38.42 19.99 14.43
N GLU A 478 37.94 20.69 15.46
CA GLU A 478 38.74 21.63 16.27
C GLU A 478 39.86 20.91 17.03
N SER A 479 39.54 19.81 17.72
CA SER A 479 40.56 19.03 18.44
C SER A 479 41.62 18.41 17.52
N ASN A 480 41.27 18.09 16.27
CA ASN A 480 42.23 17.57 15.30
C ASN A 480 43.12 18.69 14.73
N LYS A 481 42.61 19.92 14.56
CA LYS A 481 43.44 21.07 14.17
C LYS A 481 44.45 21.43 15.24
N ASP A 482 44.02 21.48 16.50
CA ASP A 482 44.90 21.78 17.64
C ASP A 482 46.02 20.74 17.78
N LYS A 483 45.79 19.48 17.42
CA LYS A 483 46.82 18.42 17.45
C LYS A 483 47.81 18.51 16.30
N VAL A 484 47.41 18.99 15.13
CA VAL A 484 48.31 19.18 13.98
C VAL A 484 49.20 20.40 14.21
N GLU A 485 48.64 21.51 14.71
CA GLU A 485 49.43 22.71 15.03
C GLU A 485 50.46 22.46 16.13
N ASN A 486 50.16 21.60 17.12
CA ASN A 486 51.12 21.20 18.16
C ASN A 486 52.13 20.11 17.74
N MET A 487 52.06 19.57 16.51
CA MET A 487 53.06 18.63 15.97
C MET A 487 54.05 19.31 15.01
N ASP A 488 53.75 20.53 14.58
CA ASP A 488 54.62 21.36 13.72
C ASP A 488 55.43 22.42 14.53
N GLU A 489 55.26 22.45 15.86
CA GLU A 489 56.16 23.10 16.84
C GLU A 489 57.12 22.07 17.48
#